data_AF-Q2KX76-F1
#
_entry.id   AF-Q2KX76-F1
#
_cell.length_a   1.000
_cell.length_b   1.000
_cell.length_c   1.000
_cell.angle_alpha   90.00
_cell.angle_beta   90.00
_cell.angle_gamma   90.00
#
_symmetry.space_group_name_H-M   'P 1'
#
loop_
_entity.id
_entity.type
_entity.pdbx_description
1 polymer ?
#
loop_
_entity_poly.entity_id
_entity_poly.type
_entity_poly.pdbx_seq_one_letter_code
_entity_poly.pdbx_strand_id
1 'polypeptide(L)'
;VIPVLRKRKADTMVELGDGEGFMISGLVSRQTKASVNKIPLLGDLPIIGSFFRSVQYSQEDNELVIVVPPRLRQPIARGVTLPLPGARQEMTDSGFNAWGYHLLGPMAGEQMPGFSQ
;
A
#
# COMPACT_ATOMS: atom_id res chain seq x y z
N VAL A 1 -8.08 -5.75 -30.58
CA VAL A 1 -8.68 -4.90 -29.53
C VAL A 1 -7.54 -4.37 -28.68
N ILE A 2 -7.39 -3.05 -28.57
CA ILE A 2 -6.35 -2.40 -27.75
C ILE A 2 -7.01 -2.06 -26.41
N PRO A 3 -6.41 -2.37 -25.24
CA PRO A 3 -7.07 -2.14 -23.96
C PRO A 3 -7.22 -0.63 -23.70
N VAL A 4 -8.41 -0.23 -23.24
CA VAL A 4 -8.66 1.12 -22.72
C VAL A 4 -7.96 1.25 -21.37
N LEU A 5 -6.82 1.93 -21.35
CA LEU A 5 -6.09 2.25 -20.14
C LEU A 5 -6.62 3.57 -19.56
N ARG A 6 -7.50 3.51 -18.56
CA ARG A 6 -7.92 4.69 -17.80
C ARG A 6 -6.81 5.08 -16.83
N LYS A 7 -6.08 6.18 -17.11
CA LYS A 7 -5.11 6.78 -16.19
C LYS A 7 -5.73 8.00 -15.50
N ARG A 8 -5.57 8.10 -14.17
CA ARG A 8 -5.87 9.30 -13.37
C ARG A 8 -4.54 9.81 -12.81
N LYS A 9 -4.21 11.10 -12.99
CA LYS A 9 -2.96 11.72 -12.50
C LYS A 9 -3.29 13.06 -11.81
N ALA A 10 -2.61 13.35 -10.71
CA ALA A 10 -2.63 14.64 -10.02
C ALA A 10 -1.20 14.99 -9.59
N ASP A 11 -0.77 16.23 -9.83
CA ASP A 11 0.55 16.76 -9.45
C ASP A 11 0.33 17.91 -8.44
N THR A 12 0.98 17.89 -7.27
CA THR A 12 0.76 18.88 -6.18
C THR A 12 2.05 19.16 -5.44
N MET A 13 2.25 20.40 -4.98
CA MET A 13 3.40 20.84 -4.18
C MET A 13 2.91 21.36 -2.82
N VAL A 14 3.49 20.87 -1.73
CA VAL A 14 3.09 21.22 -0.36
C VAL A 14 4.27 21.26 0.60
N GLU A 15 4.19 22.17 1.58
CA GLU A 15 5.12 22.30 2.71
C GLU A 15 4.39 21.90 4.00
N LEU A 16 4.97 20.98 4.79
CA LEU A 16 4.35 20.37 5.97
C LEU A 16 5.37 20.24 7.12
N GLY A 17 4.89 20.38 8.35
CA GLY A 17 5.67 20.06 9.57
C GLY A 17 5.82 18.56 9.82
N ASP A 18 6.71 18.17 10.75
CA ASP A 18 6.87 16.75 11.12
C ASP A 18 5.59 16.19 11.73
N GLY A 19 5.08 15.08 11.19
CA GLY A 19 3.90 14.40 11.71
C GLY A 19 2.55 15.04 11.34
N GLU A 20 2.53 16.14 10.59
CA GLU A 20 1.29 16.76 10.10
C GLU A 20 0.83 16.13 8.78
N GLY A 21 -0.33 15.47 8.79
CA GLY A 21 -0.89 14.85 7.59
C GLY A 21 -1.52 15.87 6.62
N PHE A 22 -1.32 15.67 5.31
CA PHE A 22 -1.93 16.47 4.24
C PHE A 22 -2.76 15.61 3.28
N MET A 23 -3.90 16.16 2.82
CA MET A 23 -4.77 15.53 1.83
C MET A 23 -4.44 16.08 0.44
N ILE A 24 -3.91 15.22 -0.43
CA ILE A 24 -3.43 15.62 -1.78
C ILE A 24 -4.61 15.75 -2.77
N SER A 25 -5.64 14.93 -2.62
CA SER A 25 -6.81 14.92 -3.52
C SER A 25 -7.99 14.21 -2.87
N GLY A 26 -9.20 14.74 -3.11
CA GLY A 26 -10.47 14.05 -2.90
C GLY A 26 -11.22 13.97 -4.22
N LEU A 27 -11.74 12.78 -4.57
CA LEU A 27 -12.61 12.59 -5.73
C LEU A 27 -13.97 12.10 -5.24
N VAL A 28 -15.02 12.90 -5.51
CA VAL A 28 -16.42 12.51 -5.34
C VAL A 28 -17.04 12.36 -6.72
N SER A 29 -17.37 11.13 -7.11
CA SER A 29 -17.99 10.84 -8.41
C SER A 29 -19.38 10.27 -8.19
N ARG A 30 -20.42 11.02 -8.59
CA ARG A 30 -21.82 10.59 -8.56
C ARG A 30 -22.33 10.37 -9.97
N GLN A 31 -22.82 9.17 -10.27
CA GLN A 31 -23.47 8.87 -11.54
C GLN A 31 -24.92 8.42 -11.30
N THR A 32 -25.87 9.22 -11.78
CA THR A 32 -27.31 8.89 -11.75
C THR A 32 -27.76 8.52 -13.15
N LYS A 33 -28.28 7.29 -13.33
CA LYS A 33 -28.91 6.82 -14.57
C LYS A 33 -30.40 6.63 -14.34
N ALA A 34 -31.23 7.23 -15.20
CA ALA A 34 -32.65 6.96 -15.27
C ALA A 34 -32.94 6.26 -16.60
N SER A 35 -33.51 5.05 -16.53
CA SER A 35 -33.99 4.31 -17.69
C SER A 35 -35.51 4.24 -17.62
N VAL A 36 -36.19 4.63 -18.70
CA VAL A 36 -37.66 4.58 -18.80
C VAL A 36 -38.05 3.62 -19.90
N ASN A 37 -38.59 2.47 -19.50
CA ASN A 37 -39.21 1.54 -20.42
C ASN A 37 -40.72 1.78 -20.40
N LYS A 38 -41.33 2.11 -21.54
CA LYS A 38 -42.78 2.33 -21.64
C LYS A 38 -43.37 1.63 -22.85
N ILE A 39 -44.63 1.21 -22.72
CA ILE A 39 -45.42 0.74 -23.85
C ILE A 39 -45.83 1.97 -24.68
N PRO A 40 -45.56 2.01 -26.01
CA PRO A 40 -46.00 3.10 -26.87
C PRO A 40 -47.52 3.32 -26.76
N LEU A 41 -47.97 4.57 -26.86
CA LEU A 41 -49.39 4.99 -26.77
C LEU A 41 -49.98 4.93 -25.35
N LEU A 42 -49.88 3.78 -24.65
CA LEU A 42 -50.46 3.60 -23.31
C LEU A 42 -49.64 4.27 -22.20
N GLY A 43 -48.31 4.35 -22.35
CA GLY A 43 -47.42 4.94 -21.35
C GLY A 43 -47.47 6.48 -21.25
N ASP A 44 -48.10 7.14 -22.23
CA ASP A 44 -48.21 8.61 -22.32
C ASP A 44 -49.58 9.14 -21.89
N LEU A 45 -50.49 8.26 -21.48
CA LEU A 45 -51.82 8.66 -21.01
C LEU A 45 -51.74 9.45 -19.70
N PRO A 46 -52.45 10.60 -19.59
CA PRO A 46 -52.57 11.31 -18.33
C PRO A 46 -53.27 10.41 -17.30
N ILE A 47 -52.89 10.53 -16.02
CA ILE A 47 -53.45 9.78 -14.87
C ILE A 47 -53.05 8.30 -14.82
N ILE A 48 -53.16 7.54 -15.92
CA ILE A 48 -52.97 6.07 -15.93
C ILE A 48 -51.68 5.57 -16.58
N GLY A 49 -50.92 6.44 -17.29
CA GLY A 49 -49.69 6.04 -17.99
C GLY A 49 -48.58 5.50 -17.07
N SER A 50 -48.63 5.78 -15.76
CA SER A 50 -47.67 5.26 -14.77
C SER A 50 -47.71 3.73 -14.61
N PHE A 51 -48.84 3.07 -14.88
CA PHE A 51 -48.96 1.62 -14.78
C PHE A 51 -48.35 0.89 -16.00
N PHE A 52 -48.16 1.61 -17.11
CA PHE A 52 -47.64 1.07 -18.37
C PHE A 52 -46.21 1.53 -18.67
N ARG A 53 -45.54 2.14 -17.68
CA ARG A 53 -44.13 2.51 -17.74
C ARG A 53 -43.39 1.96 -16.52
N SER A 54 -42.19 1.47 -16.75
CA SER A 54 -41.23 1.09 -15.72
C SER A 54 -40.09 2.09 -15.74
N VAL A 55 -39.85 2.73 -14.60
CA VAL A 55 -38.72 3.65 -14.42
C VAL A 55 -37.72 2.98 -13.50
N GLN A 56 -36.51 2.79 -13.99
CA GLN A 56 -35.40 2.24 -13.24
C GLN A 56 -34.40 3.35 -12.94
N TYR A 57 -34.20 3.60 -11.65
CA TYR A 57 -33.19 4.52 -11.15
C TYR A 57 -31.98 3.72 -10.67
N SER A 58 -30.80 4.07 -11.17
CA SER A 58 -29.52 3.50 -10.72
C SER A 58 -28.61 4.65 -10.30
N GLN A 59 -28.12 4.59 -9.06
CA GLN A 59 -27.17 5.55 -8.50
C GLN A 59 -25.88 4.83 -8.12
N GLU A 60 -24.75 5.38 -8.54
CA GLU A 60 -23.42 4.88 -8.20
C GLU A 60 -22.59 6.04 -7.61
N ASP A 61 -22.16 5.88 -6.35
CA ASP A 61 -21.35 6.83 -5.61
C ASP A 61 -19.95 6.22 -5.37
N ASN A 62 -18.91 6.90 -5.86
CA ASN A 62 -17.51 6.48 -5.68
C ASN A 62 -16.71 7.60 -5.00
N GLU A 63 -16.17 7.32 -3.81
CA GLU A 63 -15.37 8.25 -3.01
C GLU A 63 -13.94 7.73 -2.82
N LEU A 64 -12.94 8.60 -3.01
CA LEU A 64 -11.52 8.26 -2.81
C LEU A 64 -10.80 9.40 -2.09
N VAL A 65 -10.07 9.05 -1.04
CA VAL A 65 -9.23 9.97 -0.25
C VAL A 65 -7.81 9.41 -0.16
N ILE A 66 -6.82 10.25 -0.44
CA ILE A 66 -5.39 9.88 -0.34
C ILE A 66 -4.73 10.78 0.71
N VAL A 67 -4.26 10.16 1.81
CA VAL A 67 -3.59 10.83 2.93
C VAL A 67 -2.14 10.39 2.99
N VAL A 68 -1.21 11.35 3.03
CA VAL A 68 0.22 11.07 3.11
C VAL A 68 0.82 11.86 4.27
N PRO A 69 1.15 11.21 5.41
CA PRO A 69 1.85 11.85 6.50
C PRO A 69 3.38 11.86 6.24
N PRO A 70 4.05 13.02 6.35
CA PRO A 70 5.51 13.10 6.28
C PRO A 70 6.15 12.52 7.55
N ARG A 71 7.35 11.94 7.40
CA ARG A 71 8.19 11.50 8.51
C ARG A 71 9.59 12.05 8.34
N LEU A 72 10.02 12.93 9.24
CA LEU A 72 11.39 13.39 9.26
C LEU A 72 12.26 12.38 10.04
N ARG A 73 13.33 11.90 9.41
CA ARG A 73 14.35 11.06 10.04
C ARG A 73 15.62 11.88 10.18
N GLN A 74 16.21 11.86 11.36
CA GLN A 74 17.45 12.57 11.63
C GLN A 74 18.60 11.91 10.84
N PRO A 75 19.48 12.69 10.19
CA PRO A 75 20.67 12.16 9.55
C PRO A 75 21.57 11.48 10.58
N ILE A 76 22.07 10.29 10.25
CA ILE A 76 23.11 9.65 11.05
C ILE A 76 24.36 10.56 11.01
N ALA A 77 24.92 10.86 12.18
CA ALA A 77 26.11 11.71 12.27
C ALA A 77 27.29 11.09 11.48
N ARG A 78 28.09 11.93 10.83
CA ARG A 78 29.29 11.47 10.11
C ARG A 78 30.25 10.80 11.10
N GLY A 79 30.74 9.62 10.77
CA GLY A 79 31.66 8.86 11.62
C GLY A 79 30.98 7.93 12.64
N VAL A 80 29.65 7.80 12.60
CA VAL A 80 28.96 6.75 13.36
C VAL A 80 29.20 5.41 12.66
N THR A 81 29.86 4.48 13.34
CA THR A 81 29.94 3.09 12.92
C THR A 81 28.54 2.49 13.00
N LEU A 82 27.92 2.32 11.83
CA LEU A 82 26.68 1.58 11.74
C LEU A 82 26.97 0.10 12.02
N PRO A 83 26.25 -0.56 12.94
CA PRO A 83 26.32 -2.00 13.00
C PRO A 83 25.83 -2.54 11.66
N LEU A 84 26.71 -3.16 10.88
CA LEU A 84 26.28 -3.84 9.66
C LEU A 84 25.27 -4.91 10.07
N PRO A 85 24.19 -5.11 9.29
CA PRO A 85 23.34 -6.29 9.47
C PRO A 85 24.21 -7.54 9.46
N GLY A 86 24.27 -8.28 10.58
CA GLY A 86 25.14 -9.45 10.72
C GLY A 86 26.56 -9.19 11.28
N ALA A 87 26.96 -7.95 11.61
CA ALA A 87 28.31 -7.67 12.16
C ALA A 87 28.62 -8.40 13.48
N ARG A 88 27.60 -8.70 14.28
CA ARG A 88 27.74 -9.52 15.50
C ARG A 88 27.81 -11.03 15.21
N GLN A 89 27.54 -11.45 13.98
CA GLN A 89 27.48 -12.84 13.54
C GLN A 89 28.83 -13.32 12.97
N GLU A 90 29.67 -12.40 12.48
CA GLU A 90 31.04 -12.68 12.00
C GLU A 90 32.05 -13.04 13.10
N MET A 91 31.68 -12.94 14.38
CA MET A 91 32.57 -13.25 15.52
C MET A 91 32.85 -14.76 15.74
N THR A 92 32.68 -15.60 14.72
CA THR A 92 32.62 -17.06 14.91
C THR A 92 33.75 -17.85 14.26
N ASP A 93 34.74 -17.22 13.61
CA ASP A 93 35.85 -17.98 13.01
C ASP A 93 37.22 -17.35 13.29
N SER A 94 37.73 -17.55 14.51
CA SER A 94 39.14 -17.28 14.83
C SER A 94 39.92 -18.60 14.76
N GLY A 95 41.17 -18.59 14.31
CA GLY A 95 41.97 -19.80 14.14
C GLY A 95 42.13 -20.63 15.42
N PHE A 96 41.98 -20.04 16.60
CA PHE A 96 41.94 -20.80 17.85
C PHE A 96 40.61 -21.56 18.02
N ASN A 97 39.49 -20.99 17.58
CA ASN A 97 38.17 -21.60 17.64
C ASN A 97 38.00 -22.69 16.56
N ALA A 98 38.53 -22.49 15.35
CA ALA A 98 38.44 -23.44 14.24
C ALA A 98 39.25 -24.74 14.48
N TRP A 99 40.40 -24.61 15.12
CA TRP A 99 41.31 -25.74 15.40
C TRP A 99 41.20 -26.26 16.83
N GLY A 100 40.36 -25.64 17.67
CA GLY A 100 40.28 -25.89 19.10
C GLY A 100 40.00 -27.36 19.45
N TYR A 101 39.09 -28.02 18.73
CA TYR A 101 38.77 -29.44 18.95
C TYR A 101 39.98 -30.36 18.66
N HIS A 102 40.77 -30.05 17.63
CA HIS A 102 41.95 -30.84 17.27
C HIS A 102 43.11 -30.64 18.25
N LEU A 103 43.17 -29.49 18.92
CA LEU A 103 44.25 -29.12 19.82
C LEU A 103 43.95 -29.43 21.29
N LEU A 104 42.70 -29.27 21.74
CA LEU A 104 42.30 -29.39 23.14
C LEU A 104 41.32 -30.54 23.41
N GLY A 105 40.97 -31.33 22.39
CA GLY A 105 40.02 -32.42 22.51
C GLY A 105 38.61 -31.95 22.92
N PRO A 106 37.72 -32.83 23.39
CA PRO A 106 36.30 -32.56 23.62
C PRO A 106 36.00 -31.52 24.72
N MET A 107 37.02 -30.92 25.34
CA MET A 107 36.90 -29.78 26.26
C MET A 107 36.79 -28.44 25.52
N ALA A 108 37.27 -28.37 24.27
CA ALA A 108 37.01 -27.25 23.38
C ALA A 108 35.59 -27.44 22.80
N GLY A 109 34.62 -26.71 23.35
CA GLY A 109 33.22 -26.84 22.97
C GLY A 109 33.02 -26.82 21.45
N GLU A 110 32.17 -27.71 20.95
CA GLU A 110 31.78 -27.75 19.53
C GLU A 110 30.96 -26.51 19.18
N GLN A 111 31.56 -25.53 18.51
CA GLN A 111 30.83 -24.49 17.78
C GLN A 111 31.08 -24.69 16.30
N MET A 112 30.12 -25.36 15.64
CA MET A 112 30.17 -25.65 14.21
C MET A 112 29.68 -24.43 13.41
N PRO A 113 30.42 -24.00 12.38
CA PRO A 113 29.96 -22.94 11.49
C PRO A 113 28.80 -23.45 10.62
N GLY A 114 27.67 -22.73 10.61
CA GLY A 114 26.64 -22.88 9.58
C GLY A 114 25.30 -23.50 9.98
N PHE A 115 24.97 -23.68 11.26
CA PHE A 115 23.59 -23.97 11.67
C PHE A 115 23.08 -22.85 12.58
N SER A 116 22.01 -22.20 12.14
CA SER A 116 21.21 -21.33 13.00
C SER A 116 20.57 -22.19 14.10
N GLN A 117 20.65 -21.71 15.33
CA GLN A 117 19.63 -21.94 16.35
C GLN A 117 18.90 -20.63 16.58
#